data_AF-A0A7C6M6E2-F1
#
_entry.id   AF-A0A7C6M6E2-F1
#
_cell.length_a   1.000
_cell.length_b   1.000
_cell.length_c   1.000
_cell.angle_alpha   90.00
_cell.angle_beta   90.00
_cell.angle_gamma   90.00
#
_symmetry.space_group_name_H-M   'P 1'
#
loop_
_entity.id
_entity.type
_entity.pdbx_description
1 polymer ?
#
loop_
_entity_poly.entity_id
_entity_poly.type
_entity_poly.pdbx_seq_one_letter_code
_entity_poly.pdbx_strand_id
1 'polypeptide(L)'
;MNKIKPLTQAGLFAALHVVLLIVSNAIIGVDFILIVGLPFASALYSLKNKPLHTLLFFVATSLICFPIDLIKTLLYIIPSLVSGIAYGYLIKLKFNSLSLIYTLTFISSLLFLFSIFIIDLVYHIDFIDLAKSFFNISETTFNNYGPSLILLIGFCQSILTHIIIKEELNRMNIKVNNNYDPSFFFVCFSLVALIISLILFNTTYLNVAIYFMFIYLITFIPIIIYAFSKTNKHFIFLVIGSLFILFVTLPLMKKFPSDSILMLITFFFLPYYLKTFVILLTNMSKNVVK
;
A
#
# COMPACT_ATOMS: atom_id res chain seq x y z
N MET A 1 -18.02 29.95 13.97
CA MET A 1 -17.46 28.56 14.04
C MET A 1 -16.37 28.55 15.10
N ASN A 2 -16.51 27.73 16.15
CA ASN A 2 -15.64 27.76 17.32
C ASN A 2 -14.22 27.27 16.97
N LYS A 3 -13.27 28.19 16.76
CA LYS A 3 -11.89 27.92 16.32
C LYS A 3 -11.10 27.02 17.30
N ILE A 4 -11.55 26.93 18.55
CA ILE A 4 -10.89 26.17 19.62
C ILE A 4 -10.99 24.66 19.41
N LYS A 5 -12.14 24.14 18.94
CA LYS A 5 -12.37 22.68 18.85
C LYS A 5 -11.37 21.95 17.92
N PRO A 6 -11.07 22.44 16.70
CA PRO A 6 -10.06 21.83 15.83
C PRO A 6 -8.64 21.84 16.40
N LEU A 7 -8.28 22.89 17.14
CA LEU A 7 -6.98 23.03 17.79
C LEU A 7 -6.81 22.05 18.95
N THR A 8 -7.84 21.92 19.80
CA THR A 8 -7.83 20.93 20.90
C THR A 8 -7.74 19.51 20.35
N GLN A 9 -8.47 19.20 19.28
CA GLN A 9 -8.37 17.90 18.61
C GLN A 9 -6.97 17.66 18.03
N ALA A 10 -6.35 18.66 17.40
CA ALA A 10 -4.99 18.54 16.89
C ALA A 10 -4.01 18.20 18.01
N GLY A 11 -4.12 18.90 19.16
CA GLY A 11 -3.29 18.64 20.33
C GLY A 11 -3.45 17.22 20.86
N LEU A 12 -4.69 16.70 20.93
CA LEU A 12 -4.94 15.32 21.37
C LEU A 12 -4.33 14.29 20.41
N PHE A 13 -4.51 14.45 19.11
CA PHE A 13 -3.92 13.51 18.14
C PHE A 13 -2.39 13.64 18.08
N ALA A 14 -1.84 14.83 18.24
CA ALA A 14 -0.40 15.04 18.29
C ALA A 14 0.20 14.37 19.53
N ALA A 15 -0.44 14.54 20.70
CA ALA A 15 -0.04 13.85 21.92
C ALA A 15 -0.08 12.33 21.76
N LEU A 16 -1.06 11.78 21.05
CA LEU A 16 -1.11 10.34 20.75
C LEU A 16 0.09 9.88 19.91
N HIS A 17 0.52 10.67 18.92
CA HIS A 17 1.72 10.37 18.14
C HIS A 17 2.98 10.41 19.02
N VAL A 18 3.09 11.42 19.89
CA VAL A 18 4.21 11.57 20.84
C VAL A 18 4.28 10.39 21.82
N VAL A 19 3.15 10.01 22.42
CA VAL A 19 3.11 8.89 23.36
C VAL A 19 3.53 7.60 22.66
N LEU A 20 3.00 7.32 21.47
CA LEU A 20 3.37 6.11 20.73
C LEU A 20 4.83 6.12 20.28
N LEU A 21 5.40 7.27 19.93
CA LEU A 21 6.83 7.42 19.65
C LEU A 21 7.68 7.07 20.88
N ILE A 22 7.34 7.63 22.05
CA ILE A 22 8.05 7.34 23.30
C ILE A 22 7.94 5.86 23.66
N VAL A 23 6.75 5.26 23.52
CA VAL A 23 6.53 3.83 23.77
C VAL A 23 7.34 2.97 22.79
N SER A 24 7.44 3.36 21.52
CA SER A 24 8.23 2.61 20.55
C SER A 24 9.73 2.68 20.82
N ASN A 25 10.20 3.71 21.53
CA ASN A 25 11.58 3.77 22.02
C ASN A 25 11.83 2.82 23.19
N ALA A 26 10.80 2.50 23.97
CA ALA A 26 10.91 1.58 25.10
C ALA A 26 10.70 0.10 24.71
N ILE A 27 9.90 -0.17 23.67
CA ILE A 27 9.45 -1.54 23.34
C ILE A 27 9.75 -1.85 21.87
N ILE A 28 10.60 -2.85 21.65
CA ILE A 28 10.92 -3.38 20.32
C ILE A 28 9.66 -3.92 19.65
N GLY A 29 9.44 -3.56 18.38
CA GLY A 29 8.32 -4.05 17.56
C GLY A 29 7.06 -3.17 17.60
N VAL A 30 6.98 -2.18 18.50
CA VAL A 30 5.88 -1.20 18.52
C VAL A 30 5.93 -0.28 17.29
N ASP A 31 7.05 -0.19 16.59
CA ASP A 31 7.16 0.57 15.33
C ASP A 31 6.16 0.08 14.26
N PHE A 32 5.73 -1.19 14.32
CA PHE A 32 4.62 -1.68 13.48
C PHE A 32 3.29 -0.97 13.78
N ILE A 33 3.02 -0.69 15.06
CA ILE A 33 1.84 0.09 15.49
C ILE A 33 1.96 1.53 15.00
N LEU A 34 3.16 2.10 14.92
CA LEU A 34 3.37 3.43 14.32
C LEU A 34 3.01 3.43 12.83
N ILE A 35 3.43 2.41 12.09
CA ILE A 35 3.22 2.32 10.64
C ILE A 35 1.73 2.14 10.29
N VAL A 36 0.98 1.41 11.14
CA VAL A 36 -0.36 0.94 10.78
C VAL A 36 -1.47 1.60 11.62
N GLY A 37 -1.21 1.90 12.90
CA GLY A 37 -2.16 2.51 13.83
C GLY A 37 -2.20 4.04 13.77
N LEU A 38 -1.06 4.73 13.65
CA LEU A 38 -1.04 6.20 13.56
C LEU A 38 -1.72 6.80 12.31
N PRO A 39 -1.67 6.16 11.12
CA PRO A 39 -2.43 6.64 9.98
C PRO A 39 -3.92 6.79 10.26
N PHE A 40 -4.50 5.97 11.14
CA PHE A 40 -5.90 6.10 11.54
C PHE A 40 -6.20 7.41 12.27
N ALA A 41 -5.39 7.78 13.27
CA ALA A 41 -5.54 9.03 13.99
C ALA A 41 -5.47 10.23 13.03
N SER A 42 -4.50 10.20 12.13
CA SER A 42 -4.28 11.22 11.10
C SER A 42 -5.44 11.30 10.09
N ALA A 43 -5.97 10.16 9.66
CA ALA A 43 -7.14 10.07 8.79
C ALA A 43 -8.39 10.63 9.45
N LEU A 44 -8.63 10.30 10.71
CA LEU A 44 -9.80 10.80 11.44
C LEU A 44 -9.74 12.32 11.64
N TYR A 45 -8.56 12.85 11.95
CA TYR A 45 -8.38 14.30 12.05
C TYR A 45 -8.62 14.99 10.70
N SER A 46 -8.00 14.49 9.62
CA SER A 46 -8.14 15.07 8.29
C SER A 46 -9.56 14.93 7.73
N LEU A 47 -10.31 13.89 8.12
CA LEU A 47 -11.73 13.68 7.80
C LEU A 47 -12.66 14.74 8.42
N LYS A 48 -12.33 15.26 9.60
CA LYS A 48 -13.22 16.19 10.33
C LYS A 48 -12.87 17.66 10.10
N ASN A 49 -11.64 17.95 9.70
CA ASN A 49 -11.10 19.32 9.71
C ASN A 49 -10.77 19.88 8.32
N LYS A 50 -10.75 21.22 8.19
CA LYS A 50 -10.38 21.89 6.92
C LYS A 50 -8.89 21.71 6.60
N PRO A 51 -8.48 21.81 5.32
CA PRO A 51 -7.10 21.55 4.94
C PRO A 51 -6.02 22.32 5.70
N LEU A 52 -6.28 23.60 5.95
CA LEU A 52 -5.39 24.45 6.75
C LEU A 52 -5.13 23.88 8.16
N HIS A 53 -6.15 23.33 8.82
CA HIS A 53 -5.99 22.78 10.17
C HIS A 53 -5.24 21.45 10.15
N THR A 54 -5.46 20.62 9.13
CA THR A 54 -4.69 19.39 8.90
C THR A 54 -3.22 19.69 8.64
N LEU A 55 -2.91 20.75 7.88
CA LEU A 55 -1.53 21.20 7.66
C LEU A 55 -0.89 21.65 8.98
N LEU A 56 -1.59 22.45 9.79
CA LEU A 56 -1.10 22.87 11.10
C LEU A 56 -0.87 21.67 12.03
N PHE A 57 -1.78 20.69 12.02
CA PHE A 57 -1.62 19.43 12.75
C PHE A 57 -0.38 18.65 12.29
N PHE A 58 -0.16 18.54 10.98
CA PHE A 58 1.02 17.88 10.41
C PHE A 58 2.32 18.55 10.88
N VAL A 59 2.40 19.88 10.72
CA VAL A 59 3.60 20.66 11.09
C VAL A 59 3.84 20.59 12.59
N ALA A 60 2.81 20.83 13.41
CA ALA A 60 2.95 20.79 14.86
C ALA A 60 3.37 19.41 15.37
N THR A 61 2.73 18.34 14.89
CA THR A 61 3.09 16.97 15.30
C THR A 61 4.52 16.64 14.91
N SER A 62 4.94 17.01 13.69
CA SER A 62 6.32 16.81 13.24
C SER A 62 7.31 17.56 14.13
N LEU A 63 7.08 18.86 14.38
CA LEU A 63 7.96 19.69 15.21
C LEU A 63 8.09 19.19 16.64
N ILE A 64 7.02 18.62 17.22
CA ILE A 64 7.06 18.06 18.58
C ILE A 64 7.80 16.72 18.62
N CYS A 65 7.65 15.88 17.59
CA CYS A 65 8.29 14.56 17.54
C CYS A 65 9.79 14.63 17.19
N PHE A 66 10.21 15.58 16.34
CA PHE A 66 11.62 15.75 15.94
C PHE A 66 12.63 15.79 17.09
N PRO A 67 12.44 16.59 18.16
CA PRO A 67 13.39 16.64 19.28
C PRO A 67 13.37 15.39 20.16
N ILE A 68 12.35 14.53 20.05
CA ILE A 68 12.25 13.28 20.82
C ILE A 68 13.07 12.19 20.15
N ASP A 69 12.83 11.98 18.85
CA ASP A 69 13.58 11.03 18.04
C ASP A 69 13.49 11.44 16.57
N LEU A 70 14.57 12.07 16.09
CA LEU A 70 14.64 12.57 14.72
C LEU A 70 14.44 11.46 13.69
N ILE A 71 15.03 10.30 13.93
CA ILE A 71 15.09 9.22 12.95
C ILE A 71 13.73 8.56 12.84
N LYS A 72 13.13 8.17 13.97
CA LYS A 72 11.79 7.61 13.96
C LYS A 72 10.73 8.61 13.52
N THR A 73 10.96 9.91 13.75
CA THR A 73 10.08 10.94 13.21
C THR A 73 10.10 10.94 11.69
N LEU A 74 11.29 10.92 11.08
CA LEU A 74 11.44 10.89 9.62
C LEU A 74 10.94 9.58 9.00
N LEU A 75 11.24 8.43 9.62
CA LEU A 75 10.99 7.11 9.03
C LEU A 75 9.60 6.54 9.34
N TYR A 76 8.96 6.95 10.45
CA TYR A 76 7.67 6.39 10.89
C TYR A 76 6.60 7.46 11.05
N ILE A 77 6.87 8.54 11.81
CA ILE A 77 5.84 9.55 12.12
C ILE A 77 5.42 10.30 10.85
N ILE A 78 6.36 10.87 10.09
CA ILE A 78 6.03 11.60 8.85
C ILE A 78 5.31 10.71 7.84
N PRO A 79 5.80 9.50 7.50
CA PRO A 79 5.07 8.59 6.61
C PRO A 79 3.66 8.24 7.11
N SER A 80 3.49 8.01 8.42
CA SER A 80 2.18 7.71 9.01
C SER A 80 1.21 8.89 8.91
N LEU A 81 1.69 10.11 9.17
CA LEU A 81 0.93 11.35 9.04
C LEU A 81 0.50 11.55 7.59
N VAL A 82 1.43 11.44 6.63
CA VAL A 82 1.14 11.62 5.20
C VAL A 82 0.13 10.59 4.71
N SER A 83 0.35 9.30 5.00
CA SER A 83 -0.55 8.21 4.58
C SER A 83 -1.96 8.38 5.16
N GLY A 84 -2.07 8.66 6.46
CA GLY A 84 -3.35 8.89 7.13
C GLY A 84 -4.07 10.15 6.65
N ILE A 85 -3.35 11.27 6.52
CA ILE A 85 -3.91 12.51 6.01
C ILE A 85 -4.46 12.31 4.59
N ALA A 86 -3.67 11.67 3.71
CA ALA A 86 -4.09 11.34 2.36
C ALA A 86 -5.35 10.46 2.35
N TYR A 87 -5.38 9.40 3.19
CA TYR A 87 -6.53 8.53 3.34
C TYR A 87 -7.82 9.31 3.65
N GLY A 88 -7.77 10.17 4.67
CA GLY A 88 -8.95 10.94 5.07
C GLY A 88 -9.39 11.98 4.04
N TYR A 89 -8.48 12.57 3.27
CA TYR A 89 -8.85 13.44 2.14
C TYR A 89 -9.49 12.67 0.99
N LEU A 90 -8.95 11.52 0.63
CA LEU A 90 -9.49 10.71 -0.46
C LEU A 90 -10.93 10.25 -0.15
N ILE A 91 -11.23 9.93 1.11
CA ILE A 91 -12.61 9.67 1.55
C ILE A 91 -13.48 10.92 1.42
N LYS A 92 -13.00 12.12 1.81
CA LYS A 92 -13.76 13.37 1.62
C LYS A 92 -14.09 13.63 0.16
N LEU A 93 -13.16 13.30 -0.73
CA LEU A 93 -13.34 13.37 -2.19
C LEU A 93 -14.22 12.24 -2.74
N LYS A 94 -14.78 11.39 -1.87
CA LYS A 94 -15.67 10.26 -2.20
C LYS A 94 -15.02 9.21 -3.08
N PHE A 95 -13.70 9.03 -2.98
CA PHE A 95 -13.01 7.95 -3.67
C PHE A 95 -13.59 6.60 -3.22
N ASN A 96 -13.71 5.68 -4.17
CA ASN A 96 -14.12 4.33 -3.85
C ASN A 96 -12.97 3.56 -3.19
N SER A 97 -13.27 2.41 -2.58
CA SER A 97 -12.28 1.62 -1.84
C SER A 97 -11.06 1.20 -2.69
N LEU A 98 -11.25 0.93 -3.99
CA LEU A 98 -10.15 0.54 -4.88
C LEU A 98 -9.24 1.72 -5.22
N SER A 99 -9.82 2.86 -5.61
CA SER A 99 -9.08 4.08 -5.89
C SER A 99 -8.32 4.56 -4.65
N LEU A 100 -8.91 4.43 -3.46
CA LEU A 100 -8.21 4.66 -2.19
C LEU A 100 -6.93 3.83 -2.10
N ILE A 101 -7.03 2.50 -2.24
CA ILE A 101 -5.88 1.59 -2.13
C ILE A 101 -4.79 1.93 -3.16
N TYR A 102 -5.15 2.21 -4.42
CA TYR A 102 -4.14 2.55 -5.45
C TYR A 102 -3.44 3.86 -5.19
N THR A 103 -4.19 4.91 -4.85
CA THR A 103 -3.58 6.20 -4.55
C THR A 103 -2.68 6.08 -3.32
N LEU A 104 -3.10 5.34 -2.30
CA LEU A 104 -2.28 5.08 -1.11
C LEU A 104 -1.07 4.21 -1.40
N THR A 105 -1.16 3.25 -2.32
CA THR A 105 -0.03 2.43 -2.77
C THR A 105 1.07 3.31 -3.36
N PHE A 106 0.68 4.24 -4.23
CA PHE A 106 1.61 5.19 -4.83
C PHE A 106 2.26 6.08 -3.77
N ILE A 107 1.46 6.65 -2.86
CA ILE A 107 1.96 7.47 -1.75
C ILE A 107 2.89 6.67 -0.85
N SER A 108 2.53 5.44 -0.48
CA SER A 108 3.33 4.57 0.40
C SER A 108 4.65 4.18 -0.27
N SER A 109 4.65 3.92 -1.58
CA SER A 109 5.86 3.61 -2.34
C SER A 109 6.81 4.81 -2.39
N LEU A 110 6.28 6.02 -2.59
CA LEU A 110 7.07 7.27 -2.54
C LEU A 110 7.64 7.52 -1.14
N LEU A 111 6.85 7.29 -0.10
CA LEU A 111 7.31 7.40 1.29
C LEU A 111 8.40 6.36 1.60
N PHE A 112 8.29 5.15 1.06
CA PHE A 112 9.32 4.12 1.22
C PHE A 112 10.63 4.51 0.52
N LEU A 113 10.55 5.04 -0.71
CA LEU A 113 11.72 5.60 -1.41
C LEU A 113 12.35 6.75 -0.63
N PHE A 114 11.52 7.64 -0.08
CA PHE A 114 11.99 8.71 0.79
C PHE A 114 12.69 8.16 2.03
N SER A 115 12.13 7.13 2.67
CA SER A 115 12.78 6.46 3.81
C SER A 115 14.13 5.84 3.43
N ILE A 116 14.25 5.19 2.27
CA ILE A 116 15.53 4.69 1.75
C ILE A 116 16.56 5.83 1.64
N PHE A 117 16.16 6.94 1.03
CA PHE A 117 17.02 8.11 0.89
C PHE A 117 17.47 8.68 2.25
N ILE A 118 16.57 8.75 3.23
CA ILE A 118 16.92 9.21 4.59
C ILE A 118 17.88 8.24 5.29
N ILE A 119 17.68 6.93 5.13
CA ILE A 119 18.56 5.92 5.73
C ILE A 119 19.98 6.05 5.16
N ASP A 120 20.12 6.18 3.85
CA ASP A 120 21.41 6.39 3.20
C ASP A 120 22.08 7.69 3.67
N LEU A 121 21.31 8.78 3.75
CA LEU A 121 21.81 10.08 4.17
C LEU A 121 22.27 10.11 5.64
N VAL A 122 21.53 9.48 6.55
CA VAL A 122 21.78 9.56 8.00
C VAL A 122 22.72 8.46 8.50
N TYR A 123 22.61 7.25 7.95
CA TYR A 123 23.37 6.10 8.41
C TYR A 123 24.51 5.70 7.47
N HIS A 124 24.61 6.30 6.28
CA HIS A 124 25.55 5.88 5.23
C HIS A 124 25.41 4.40 4.88
N ILE A 125 24.17 3.89 4.99
CA ILE A 125 23.82 2.52 4.64
C ILE A 125 23.20 2.55 3.25
N ASP A 126 23.88 1.96 2.28
CA ASP A 126 23.28 1.67 0.98
C ASP A 126 22.25 0.54 1.18
N PHE A 127 21.00 0.95 1.33
CA PHE A 127 19.87 0.03 1.52
C PHE A 127 19.69 -0.89 0.30
N ILE A 128 20.06 -0.44 -0.89
CA ILE A 128 19.95 -1.23 -2.13
C ILE A 128 20.99 -2.35 -2.09
N ASP A 129 22.24 -2.08 -1.69
CA ASP A 129 23.25 -3.12 -1.48
C ASP A 129 22.91 -4.07 -0.34
N LEU A 130 22.31 -3.55 0.74
CA LEU A 130 21.84 -4.37 1.85
C LEU A 130 20.70 -5.32 1.40
N ALA A 131 19.77 -4.82 0.57
CA ALA A 131 18.74 -5.65 -0.03
C ALA A 131 19.34 -6.70 -1.00
N LYS A 132 20.29 -6.32 -1.86
CA LYS A 132 21.00 -7.24 -2.79
C LYS A 132 21.66 -8.38 -2.02
N SER A 133 22.40 -8.06 -0.95
CA SER A 133 23.09 -9.05 -0.13
C SER A 133 22.13 -9.95 0.64
N PHE A 134 21.06 -9.39 1.22
CA PHE A 134 20.06 -10.17 1.97
C PHE A 134 19.34 -11.20 1.11
N PHE A 135 18.96 -10.83 -0.13
CA PHE A 135 18.29 -11.73 -1.05
C PHE A 135 19.24 -12.52 -1.96
N ASN A 136 20.55 -12.27 -1.88
CA ASN A 136 21.58 -12.85 -2.75
C ASN A 136 21.27 -12.67 -4.25
N ILE A 137 20.92 -11.44 -4.61
CA ILE A 137 20.48 -11.02 -5.95
C ILE A 137 21.58 -10.18 -6.62
N SER A 138 21.83 -10.40 -7.91
CA SER A 138 22.79 -9.57 -8.67
C SER A 138 22.23 -8.16 -8.91
N GLU A 139 23.12 -7.19 -9.12
CA GLU A 139 22.75 -5.80 -9.41
C GLU A 139 21.82 -5.67 -10.62
N THR A 140 22.11 -6.41 -11.69
CA THR A 140 21.26 -6.49 -12.87
C THR A 140 19.84 -6.95 -12.53
N THR A 141 19.70 -7.96 -11.68
CA THR A 141 18.40 -8.48 -11.25
C THR A 141 17.68 -7.48 -10.33
N PHE A 142 18.39 -6.81 -9.42
CA PHE A 142 17.78 -5.78 -8.57
C PHE A 142 17.30 -4.57 -9.37
N ASN A 143 18.08 -4.07 -10.33
CA ASN A 143 17.67 -2.94 -11.16
C ASN A 143 16.41 -3.26 -11.99
N ASN A 144 16.21 -4.53 -12.31
CA ASN A 144 15.05 -4.99 -13.08
C ASN A 144 13.79 -5.18 -12.23
N TYR A 145 13.92 -5.64 -10.97
CA TYR A 145 12.80 -6.03 -10.12
C TYR A 145 12.60 -5.18 -8.84
N GLY A 146 13.58 -4.36 -8.48
CA GLY A 146 13.56 -3.47 -7.32
C GLY A 146 12.35 -2.52 -7.31
N PRO A 147 12.03 -1.85 -8.43
CA PRO A 147 10.82 -1.02 -8.52
C PRO A 147 9.52 -1.78 -8.23
N SER A 148 9.40 -3.03 -8.70
CA SER A 148 8.22 -3.87 -8.40
C SER A 148 8.16 -4.29 -6.93
N LEU A 149 9.31 -4.54 -6.30
CA LEU A 149 9.37 -4.83 -4.86
C LEU A 149 8.91 -3.62 -4.02
N ILE A 150 9.37 -2.42 -4.39
CA ILE A 150 8.96 -1.17 -3.73
C ILE A 150 7.45 -0.96 -3.85
N LEU A 151 6.90 -1.12 -5.05
CA LEU A 151 5.46 -1.02 -5.28
C LEU A 151 4.66 -2.04 -4.48
N LEU A 152 5.14 -3.28 -4.41
CA LEU A 152 4.50 -4.32 -3.62
C LEU A 152 4.51 -3.97 -2.12
N ILE A 153 5.63 -3.50 -1.59
CA ILE A 153 5.72 -3.07 -0.18
C ILE A 153 4.70 -1.96 0.07
N GLY A 154 4.67 -0.94 -0.79
CA GLY A 154 3.68 0.14 -0.71
C GLY A 154 2.24 -0.37 -0.81
N PHE A 155 2.00 -1.40 -1.62
CA PHE A 155 0.69 -2.02 -1.76
C PHE A 155 0.27 -2.78 -0.51
N CYS A 156 1.15 -3.63 0.04
CA CYS A 156 0.92 -4.33 1.31
C CYS A 156 0.61 -3.34 2.44
N GLN A 157 1.40 -2.27 2.54
CA GLN A 157 1.17 -1.21 3.53
C GLN A 157 -0.18 -0.53 3.32
N SER A 158 -0.56 -0.21 2.08
CA SER A 158 -1.82 0.46 1.77
C SER A 158 -3.04 -0.42 2.09
N ILE A 159 -2.97 -1.73 1.84
CA ILE A 159 -4.04 -2.68 2.19
C ILE A 159 -4.21 -2.73 3.70
N LEU A 160 -3.11 -2.92 4.45
CA LEU A 160 -3.16 -3.00 5.90
C LEU A 160 -3.76 -1.72 6.50
N THR A 161 -3.30 -0.56 6.00
CA THR A 161 -3.82 0.74 6.37
C THR A 161 -5.31 0.86 6.04
N HIS A 162 -5.73 0.47 4.84
CA HIS A 162 -7.13 0.51 4.43
C HIS A 162 -8.02 -0.35 5.31
N ILE A 163 -7.62 -1.59 5.60
CA ILE A 163 -8.40 -2.52 6.44
C ILE A 163 -8.62 -1.90 7.80
N ILE A 164 -7.55 -1.48 8.47
CA ILE A 164 -7.63 -1.00 9.85
C ILE A 164 -8.43 0.30 9.92
N ILE A 165 -8.13 1.26 9.04
CA ILE A 165 -8.88 2.52 9.05
C ILE A 165 -10.35 2.29 8.70
N LYS A 166 -10.66 1.45 7.71
CA LYS A 166 -12.05 1.15 7.32
C LYS A 166 -12.83 0.46 8.43
N GLU A 167 -12.23 -0.51 9.10
CA GLU A 167 -12.84 -1.23 10.23
C GLU A 167 -13.21 -0.24 11.34
N GLU A 168 -12.27 0.62 11.74
CA GLU A 168 -12.50 1.61 12.79
C GLU A 168 -13.49 2.71 12.36
N LEU A 169 -13.44 3.16 11.09
CA LEU A 169 -14.44 4.10 10.54
C LEU A 169 -15.85 3.51 10.53
N ASN A 170 -16.00 2.24 10.19
CA ASN A 170 -17.29 1.55 10.25
C ASN A 170 -17.85 1.49 11.68
N ARG A 171 -17.00 1.25 12.69
CA ARG A 171 -17.40 1.30 14.11
C ARG A 171 -17.89 2.69 14.54
N MET A 172 -17.43 3.74 13.86
CA MET A 172 -17.89 5.12 14.07
C MET A 172 -19.05 5.53 13.14
N ASN A 173 -19.69 4.58 12.45
CA ASN A 173 -20.77 4.82 11.47
C ASN A 173 -20.36 5.71 10.27
N ILE A 174 -19.06 5.83 9.96
CA ILE A 174 -18.57 6.52 8.78
C ILE A 174 -18.39 5.48 7.66
N LYS A 175 -19.33 5.44 6.72
CA LYS A 175 -19.30 4.47 5.61
C LYS A 175 -18.31 4.91 4.54
N VAL A 176 -17.37 4.03 4.21
CA VAL A 176 -16.52 4.15 3.02
C VAL A 176 -17.30 3.64 1.80
N ASN A 177 -17.17 4.32 0.66
CA ASN A 177 -17.81 3.89 -0.56
C ASN A 177 -17.25 2.53 -1.01
N ASN A 178 -18.09 1.51 -0.93
CA ASN A 178 -17.79 0.12 -1.28
C ASN A 178 -18.11 -0.18 -2.76
N ASN A 179 -18.15 0.82 -3.64
CA ASN A 179 -18.22 0.54 -5.07
C ASN A 179 -16.87 0.02 -5.56
N TYR A 180 -16.75 -1.29 -5.67
CA TYR A 180 -15.56 -1.97 -6.18
C TYR A 180 -15.56 -2.07 -7.70
N ASP A 181 -16.11 -1.09 -8.41
CA ASP A 181 -16.09 -1.09 -9.87
C ASP A 181 -14.67 -0.70 -10.33
N PRO A 182 -13.84 -1.66 -10.76
CA PRO A 182 -12.45 -1.40 -11.10
C PRO A 182 -12.35 -0.82 -12.51
N SER A 183 -13.45 -0.80 -13.27
CA SER A 183 -13.45 -0.78 -14.74
C SER A 183 -12.63 0.37 -15.32
N PHE A 184 -12.87 1.61 -14.92
CA PHE A 184 -12.19 2.76 -15.52
C PHE A 184 -10.69 2.81 -15.19
N PHE A 185 -10.32 2.72 -13.91
CA PHE A 185 -8.91 2.77 -13.50
C PHE A 185 -8.12 1.56 -13.99
N PHE A 186 -8.74 0.37 -14.01
CA PHE A 186 -8.14 -0.85 -14.54
C PHE A 186 -7.91 -0.76 -16.04
N VAL A 187 -8.89 -0.25 -16.80
CA VAL A 187 -8.76 -0.02 -18.25
C VAL A 187 -7.68 1.02 -18.53
N CYS A 188 -7.62 2.12 -17.78
CA CYS A 188 -6.58 3.13 -17.96
C CYS A 188 -5.17 2.59 -17.63
N PHE A 189 -4.98 1.91 -16.50
CA PHE A 189 -3.67 1.36 -16.12
C PHE A 189 -3.23 0.23 -17.06
N SER A 190 -4.15 -0.65 -17.48
CA SER A 190 -3.84 -1.73 -18.42
C SER A 190 -3.55 -1.20 -19.82
N LEU A 191 -4.24 -0.15 -20.29
CA LEU A 191 -3.93 0.51 -21.56
C LEU A 191 -2.59 1.22 -21.51
N VAL A 192 -2.29 1.94 -20.43
CA VAL A 192 -0.98 2.61 -20.27
C VAL A 192 0.15 1.58 -20.21
N ALA A 193 -0.03 0.50 -19.45
CA ALA A 193 0.91 -0.61 -19.40
C ALA A 193 1.12 -1.26 -20.77
N LEU A 194 0.04 -1.50 -21.51
CA LEU A 194 0.07 -2.10 -22.85
C LEU A 194 0.79 -1.18 -23.84
N ILE A 195 0.43 0.11 -23.88
CA ILE A 195 1.09 1.10 -24.75
C ILE A 195 2.58 1.18 -24.45
N ILE A 196 2.96 1.27 -23.17
CA ILE A 196 4.38 1.33 -22.79
C ILE A 196 5.10 0.03 -23.13
N SER A 197 4.48 -1.13 -22.91
CA SER A 197 5.07 -2.43 -23.29
C SER A 197 5.25 -2.60 -24.80
N LEU A 198 4.35 -2.03 -25.62
CA LEU A 198 4.43 -2.05 -27.07
C LEU A 198 5.48 -1.07 -27.61
N ILE A 199 5.58 0.14 -27.01
CA ILE A 199 6.62 1.13 -27.35
C ILE A 199 8.02 0.58 -27.03
N LEU A 200 8.13 -0.20 -25.96
CA LEU A 200 9.38 -0.75 -25.45
C LEU A 200 9.65 -2.19 -25.95
N PHE A 201 8.94 -2.71 -26.96
CA PHE A 201 9.06 -4.11 -27.40
C PHE A 201 10.41 -4.50 -28.06
N ASN A 202 11.45 -3.69 -27.90
CA ASN A 202 12.82 -4.09 -28.25
C ASN A 202 13.44 -4.87 -27.07
N THR A 203 14.28 -5.85 -27.35
CA THR A 203 14.69 -6.96 -26.45
C THR A 203 15.31 -6.58 -25.10
N THR A 204 15.59 -5.31 -24.83
CA THR A 204 16.11 -4.76 -23.58
C THR A 204 15.06 -4.44 -22.50
N TYR A 205 13.76 -4.54 -22.79
CA TYR A 205 12.70 -4.04 -21.87
C TYR A 205 11.74 -5.10 -21.30
N LEU A 206 12.12 -6.39 -21.31
CA LEU A 206 11.41 -7.46 -20.60
C LEU A 206 11.13 -7.08 -19.11
N ASN A 207 12.06 -6.34 -18.51
CA ASN A 207 11.99 -5.86 -17.13
C ASN A 207 10.85 -4.87 -16.91
N VAL A 208 10.58 -4.03 -17.91
CA VAL A 208 9.46 -3.09 -17.88
C VAL A 208 8.13 -3.83 -17.99
N ALA A 209 8.06 -4.87 -18.83
CA ALA A 209 6.88 -5.73 -18.94
C ALA A 209 6.58 -6.48 -17.62
N ILE A 210 7.60 -7.01 -16.94
CA ILE A 210 7.42 -7.67 -15.62
C ILE A 210 7.03 -6.67 -14.54
N TYR A 211 7.60 -5.47 -14.54
CA TYR A 211 7.18 -4.37 -13.66
C TYR A 211 5.70 -4.02 -13.84
N PHE A 212 5.24 -3.90 -15.09
CA PHE A 212 3.83 -3.69 -15.40
C PHE A 212 2.95 -4.89 -15.06
N MET A 213 3.47 -6.12 -15.18
CA MET A 213 2.79 -7.34 -14.74
C MET A 213 2.60 -7.37 -13.22
N PHE A 214 3.58 -6.86 -12.45
CA PHE A 214 3.47 -6.68 -11.01
C PHE A 214 2.45 -5.61 -10.63
N ILE A 215 2.47 -4.45 -11.30
CA ILE A 215 1.43 -3.42 -11.15
C ILE A 215 0.05 -4.02 -11.43
N TYR A 216 -0.07 -4.85 -12.46
CA TYR A 216 -1.30 -5.52 -12.85
C TYR A 216 -1.77 -6.56 -11.82
N LEU A 217 -0.87 -7.39 -11.28
CA LEU A 217 -1.18 -8.33 -10.19
C LEU A 217 -1.60 -7.62 -8.91
N ILE A 218 -0.89 -6.55 -8.55
CA ILE A 218 -1.23 -5.65 -7.45
C ILE A 218 -2.63 -5.06 -7.64
N THR A 219 -3.05 -4.75 -8.87
CA THR A 219 -4.42 -4.30 -9.15
C THR A 219 -5.50 -5.38 -9.02
N PHE A 220 -5.12 -6.66 -8.99
CA PHE A 220 -6.08 -7.74 -8.93
C PHE A 220 -6.33 -8.26 -7.52
N ILE A 221 -5.34 -8.14 -6.62
CA ILE A 221 -5.45 -8.55 -5.22
C ILE A 221 -6.66 -7.88 -4.51
N PRO A 222 -6.96 -6.58 -4.64
CA PRO A 222 -8.11 -5.95 -3.98
C PRO A 222 -9.45 -6.45 -4.50
N ILE A 223 -9.51 -6.91 -5.75
CA ILE A 223 -10.70 -7.48 -6.40
C ILE A 223 -10.93 -8.91 -5.89
N ILE A 224 -9.86 -9.71 -5.77
CA ILE A 224 -9.89 -11.02 -5.09
C ILE A 224 -10.32 -10.82 -3.63
N ILE A 225 -9.73 -9.86 -2.93
CA ILE A 225 -10.09 -9.46 -1.57
C ILE A 225 -11.58 -9.12 -1.46
N TYR A 226 -12.14 -8.34 -2.40
CA TYR A 226 -13.57 -8.04 -2.40
C TYR A 226 -14.41 -9.30 -2.60
N ALA A 227 -14.05 -10.15 -3.56
CA ALA A 227 -14.72 -11.42 -3.83
C ALA A 227 -14.73 -12.36 -2.60
N PHE A 228 -13.63 -12.42 -1.85
CA PHE A 228 -13.47 -13.28 -0.67
C PHE A 228 -13.91 -12.62 0.65
N SER A 229 -14.03 -11.30 0.72
CA SER A 229 -14.54 -10.58 1.90
C SER A 229 -16.00 -10.92 2.22
N LYS A 230 -16.74 -11.46 1.24
CA LYS A 230 -18.09 -11.99 1.44
C LYS A 230 -18.13 -13.35 2.16
N THR A 231 -17.00 -14.06 2.32
CA THR A 231 -16.97 -15.45 2.83
C THR A 231 -16.09 -15.71 4.07
N ASN A 232 -15.35 -14.71 4.55
CA ASN A 232 -14.68 -14.67 5.87
C ASN A 232 -13.56 -15.73 6.18
N LYS A 233 -12.68 -15.34 7.12
CA LYS A 233 -11.49 -16.02 7.72
C LYS A 233 -10.25 -16.36 6.88
N HIS A 234 -10.34 -16.64 5.58
CA HIS A 234 -9.15 -17.03 4.78
C HIS A 234 -8.33 -15.85 4.20
N PHE A 235 -8.64 -14.62 4.61
CA PHE A 235 -8.04 -13.39 4.11
C PHE A 235 -6.54 -13.26 4.45
N ILE A 236 -6.17 -13.62 5.69
CA ILE A 236 -4.78 -13.61 6.15
C ILE A 236 -3.94 -14.62 5.34
N PHE A 237 -4.51 -15.78 4.98
CA PHE A 237 -3.85 -16.77 4.13
C PHE A 237 -3.63 -16.29 2.70
N LEU A 238 -4.45 -15.35 2.20
CA LEU A 238 -4.31 -14.80 0.85
C LEU A 238 -3.22 -13.71 0.80
N VAL A 239 -3.12 -12.88 1.84
CA VAL A 239 -2.02 -11.90 2.01
C VAL A 239 -0.69 -12.62 2.29
N ILE A 240 -0.70 -13.61 3.18
CA ILE A 240 0.46 -14.49 3.41
C ILE A 240 0.78 -15.29 2.14
N GLY A 241 -0.23 -15.74 1.40
CA GLY A 241 -0.08 -16.46 0.14
C GLY A 241 0.55 -15.61 -0.95
N SER A 242 0.17 -14.33 -1.07
CA SER A 242 0.83 -13.40 -2.01
C SER A 242 2.26 -13.09 -1.60
N LEU A 243 2.55 -12.96 -0.29
CA LEU A 243 3.91 -12.81 0.23
C LEU A 243 4.75 -14.09 0.02
N PHE A 244 4.13 -15.27 0.14
CA PHE A 244 4.76 -16.57 -0.08
C PHE A 244 5.05 -16.83 -1.55
N ILE A 245 4.09 -16.53 -2.44
CA ILE A 245 4.32 -16.54 -3.90
C ILE A 245 5.48 -15.60 -4.24
N LEU A 246 5.60 -14.45 -3.57
CA LEU A 246 6.75 -13.56 -3.75
C LEU A 246 8.09 -14.19 -3.35
N PHE A 247 8.11 -14.83 -2.18
CA PHE A 247 9.30 -15.47 -1.64
C PHE A 247 9.73 -16.69 -2.48
N VAL A 248 8.79 -17.35 -3.14
CA VAL A 248 9.03 -18.53 -3.99
C VAL A 248 9.34 -18.14 -5.44
N THR A 249 8.73 -17.08 -5.97
CA THR A 249 8.95 -16.63 -7.35
C THR A 249 10.31 -16.00 -7.56
N LEU A 250 10.82 -15.21 -6.60
CA LEU A 250 12.15 -14.60 -6.68
C LEU A 250 13.29 -15.62 -6.93
N PRO A 251 13.40 -16.76 -6.21
CA PRO A 251 14.40 -17.78 -6.50
C PRO A 251 14.10 -18.62 -7.75
N LEU A 252 12.83 -18.83 -8.13
CA LEU A 252 12.47 -19.55 -9.35
C LEU A 252 12.82 -18.76 -10.63
N MET A 253 12.73 -17.43 -10.60
CA MET A 253 13.07 -16.55 -11.72
C MET A 253 14.57 -16.57 -12.07
N LYS A 254 15.44 -16.99 -11.14
CA LYS A 254 16.87 -17.24 -11.41
C LYS A 254 17.10 -18.41 -12.36
N LYS A 255 16.11 -19.32 -12.52
CA LYS A 255 16.26 -20.60 -13.22
C LYS A 255 15.61 -20.64 -14.62
N PHE A 256 14.69 -19.73 -14.94
CA PHE A 256 13.93 -19.74 -16.21
C PHE A 256 13.76 -18.34 -16.82
N PRO A 257 14.74 -17.83 -17.60
CA PRO A 257 14.68 -16.49 -18.21
C PRO A 257 13.83 -16.40 -19.50
N SER A 258 13.58 -17.51 -20.21
CA SER A 258 13.07 -17.52 -21.59
C SER A 258 11.58 -17.81 -21.79
N ASP A 259 10.86 -18.30 -20.76
CA ASP A 259 9.42 -18.63 -20.86
C ASP A 259 8.49 -17.42 -20.56
N SER A 260 9.08 -16.23 -20.56
CA SER A 260 8.46 -14.98 -20.14
C SER A 260 7.25 -14.57 -20.97
N ILE A 261 7.13 -14.98 -22.23
CA ILE A 261 5.97 -14.71 -23.11
C ILE A 261 4.78 -15.62 -22.77
N LEU A 262 5.01 -16.92 -22.54
CA LEU A 262 3.95 -17.86 -22.18
C LEU A 262 3.44 -17.55 -20.77
N MET A 263 4.34 -17.16 -19.86
CA MET A 263 4.00 -16.55 -18.57
C MET A 263 3.19 -15.26 -18.78
N LEU A 264 3.63 -14.30 -19.59
CA LEU A 264 2.89 -13.06 -19.81
C LEU A 264 1.47 -13.33 -20.31
N ILE A 265 1.30 -14.25 -21.27
CA ILE A 265 0.00 -14.64 -21.83
C ILE A 265 -0.86 -15.32 -20.78
N THR A 266 -0.36 -16.34 -20.09
CA THR A 266 -1.12 -17.03 -19.03
C THR A 266 -1.48 -16.08 -17.89
N PHE A 267 -0.60 -15.13 -17.52
CA PHE A 267 -0.84 -14.10 -16.51
C PHE A 267 -1.76 -12.97 -16.99
N PHE A 268 -1.81 -12.66 -18.29
CA PHE A 268 -2.76 -11.68 -18.86
C PHE A 268 -4.20 -12.20 -18.82
N PHE A 269 -4.38 -13.51 -19.03
CA PHE A 269 -5.69 -14.14 -19.06
C PHE A 269 -6.12 -14.73 -17.70
N LEU A 270 -5.18 -15.03 -16.80
CA LEU A 270 -5.45 -15.51 -15.43
C LEU A 270 -6.54 -14.70 -14.70
N PRO A 271 -6.58 -13.35 -14.77
CA PRO A 271 -7.57 -12.57 -14.05
C PRO A 271 -8.96 -12.61 -14.71
N TYR A 272 -9.03 -12.76 -16.04
CA TYR A 272 -10.30 -13.04 -16.72
C TYR A 272 -10.84 -14.40 -16.27
N TYR A 273 -9.98 -15.43 -16.23
CA TYR A 273 -10.35 -16.75 -15.73
C TYR A 273 -10.76 -16.73 -14.26
N LEU A 274 -10.02 -16.03 -13.39
CA LEU A 274 -10.33 -15.91 -11.97
C LEU A 274 -11.62 -15.12 -11.72
N LYS A 275 -11.87 -14.01 -12.43
CA LYS A 275 -13.14 -13.27 -12.34
C LYS A 275 -14.31 -14.16 -12.75
N THR A 276 -14.17 -14.88 -13.86
CA THR A 276 -15.20 -15.78 -14.37
C THR A 276 -15.46 -16.92 -13.38
N PHE A 277 -14.39 -17.50 -12.82
CA PHE A 277 -14.45 -18.56 -11.81
C PHE A 277 -15.11 -18.10 -10.50
N VAL A 278 -14.78 -16.89 -10.02
CA VAL A 278 -15.39 -16.29 -8.83
C VAL A 278 -16.88 -16.02 -9.04
N ILE A 279 -17.28 -15.49 -10.21
CA ILE A 279 -18.69 -15.28 -10.57
C ILE A 279 -19.43 -16.64 -10.59
N LEU A 280 -18.79 -17.68 -11.14
CA LEU A 280 -19.34 -19.03 -11.19
C LEU A 280 -19.54 -19.60 -9.77
N LEU A 281 -18.52 -19.50 -8.91
CA LEU A 281 -18.59 -19.95 -7.52
C LEU A 281 -19.65 -19.20 -6.70
N THR A 282 -19.73 -17.87 -6.85
CA THR A 282 -20.75 -17.07 -6.13
C THR A 282 -22.16 -17.39 -6.61
N ASN A 283 -22.37 -17.66 -7.90
CA ASN A 283 -23.65 -18.11 -8.42
C ASN A 283 -24.00 -19.54 -7.96
N MET A 284 -23.03 -20.45 -7.90
CA MET A 284 -23.24 -21.78 -7.35
C MET A 284 -23.59 -21.73 -5.85
N SER A 285 -22.92 -20.89 -5.06
CA SER A 285 -23.24 -20.74 -3.62
C SER A 285 -24.66 -20.22 -3.35
N LYS A 286 -25.20 -19.38 -4.24
CA LYS A 286 -26.57 -18.85 -4.12
C LYS A 286 -27.63 -19.87 -4.51
N ASN A 287 -27.29 -20.84 -5.36
CA ASN A 287 -28.21 -21.89 -5.81
C ASN A 287 -28.25 -23.09 -4.84
N VAL A 288 -27.31 -23.20 -3.91
CA VAL A 288 -27.28 -24.26 -2.88
C VAL A 288 -28.08 -23.86 -1.62
N VAL A 289 -28.47 -22.58 -1.51
CA VAL A 289 -29.24 -22.02 -0.37
C VAL A 289 -30.72 -21.76 -0.74
N LYS A 290 -31.21 -22.35 -1.83
CA LYS A 290 -32.63 -22.42 -2.19
C LYS A 290 -33.07 -23.87 -2.23
#